data_AF-A0A4Q2UAH7-F1
#
_entry.id   AF-A0A4Q2UAH7-F1
#
_cell.length_a   1.000
_cell.length_b   1.000
_cell.length_c   1.000
_cell.angle_alpha   90.00
_cell.angle_beta   90.00
_cell.angle_gamma   90.00
#
_symmetry.space_group_name_H-M   'P 1'
#
loop_
_entity.id
_entity.type
_entity.pdbx_description
1 polymer ?
#
loop_
_entity_poly.entity_id
_entity_poly.type
_entity_poly.pdbx_seq_one_letter_code
_entity_poly.pdbx_strand_id
1 'polypeptide(L)'
;MRQDRQYLEKHGAQWRVQMKVPEKLRPIVGKARLVLPLHTDSLANANRDKHKHIAAFKAQLAQAEAELRRKGGQPASPLMEDALQWREAIQADDDEGHAKHALEYRYEEVQRSDGPEKAGEFAQVALGLATPSARW
;
A
#
# COMPACT_ATOMS: atom_id res chain seq x y z
N MET A 1 25.61 -28.28 2.53
CA MET A 1 24.43 -27.42 2.79
C MET A 1 24.88 -25.96 2.75
N ARG A 2 24.39 -25.13 1.82
CA ARG A 2 24.74 -23.70 1.77
C ARG A 2 24.06 -23.02 2.95
N GLN A 3 24.84 -22.57 3.93
CA GLN A 3 24.30 -21.81 5.06
C GLN A 3 23.92 -20.42 4.54
N ASP A 4 22.62 -20.20 4.38
CA ASP A 4 22.05 -18.97 3.87
C ASP A 4 22.18 -17.86 4.92
N ARG A 5 23.10 -16.92 4.67
CA ARG A 5 23.34 -15.76 5.55
C ARG A 5 22.46 -14.57 5.18
N GLN A 6 21.48 -14.74 4.28
CA GLN A 6 20.55 -13.67 3.97
C GLN A 6 19.79 -13.29 5.24
N TYR A 7 19.69 -11.99 5.48
CA TYR A 7 19.10 -11.39 6.68
C TYR A 7 19.87 -11.62 7.99
N LEU A 8 21.01 -12.32 7.99
CA LEU A 8 21.80 -12.57 9.20
C LEU A 8 23.07 -11.73 9.23
N GLU A 9 23.24 -10.97 10.31
CA GLU A 9 24.43 -10.18 10.59
C GLU A 9 25.08 -10.73 11.86
N LYS A 10 26.38 -11.05 11.80
CA LYS A 10 27.15 -11.43 13.00
C LYS A 10 27.65 -10.16 13.67
N HIS A 11 27.26 -9.94 14.91
CA HIS A 11 27.70 -8.79 15.68
C HIS A 11 28.31 -9.24 17.01
N GLY A 12 29.65 -9.25 17.05
CA GLY A 12 30.40 -9.84 18.15
C GLY A 12 30.20 -11.36 18.21
N ALA A 13 29.80 -11.85 19.38
CA ALA A 13 29.56 -13.28 19.63
C ALA A 13 28.17 -13.77 19.23
N GLN A 14 27.25 -12.90 18.79
CA GLN A 14 25.86 -13.26 18.51
C GLN A 14 25.43 -12.95 17.08
N TRP A 15 24.47 -13.73 16.59
CA TRP A 15 23.74 -13.47 15.35
C TRP A 15 22.56 -12.52 15.58
N ARG A 16 22.30 -11.67 14.60
CA ARG A 16 21.17 -10.75 14.55
C ARG A 16 20.46 -10.88 13.23
N VAL A 17 19.14 -10.75 13.22
CA VAL A 17 18.35 -10.63 11.98
C VAL A 17 18.25 -9.15 11.64
N GLN A 18 18.62 -8.81 10.41
CA GLN A 18 18.48 -7.47 9.85
C GLN A 18 17.62 -7.51 8.60
N MET A 19 16.67 -6.58 8.49
CA MET A 19 15.88 -6.38 7.29
C MET A 19 15.74 -4.88 6.99
N LYS A 20 15.97 -4.51 5.72
CA LYS A 20 15.82 -3.13 5.27
C LYS A 20 14.32 -2.77 5.21
N VAL A 21 13.98 -1.60 5.74
CA VAL A 21 12.64 -1.04 5.61
C VAL A 21 12.56 -0.23 4.30
N PRO A 22 11.58 -0.50 3.43
CA PRO A 22 11.33 0.30 2.23
C PRO A 22 11.16 1.78 2.55
N GLU A 23 11.65 2.70 1.70
CA GLU A 23 11.68 4.14 1.99
C GLU A 23 10.28 4.71 2.26
N LYS A 24 9.30 4.22 1.49
CA LYS A 24 7.88 4.56 1.61
C LYS A 24 7.29 4.24 2.98
N LEU A 25 7.81 3.21 3.66
CA LEU A 25 7.32 2.76 4.97
C LEU A 25 8.12 3.34 6.15
N ARG A 26 9.28 3.96 5.89
CA ARG A 26 10.07 4.65 6.92
C ARG A 26 9.29 5.72 7.69
N PRO A 27 8.43 6.56 7.09
CA PRO A 27 7.66 7.54 7.87
C PRO A 27 6.66 6.91 8.84
N ILE A 28 6.21 5.67 8.58
CA ILE A 28 5.25 4.97 9.45
C ILE A 28 5.96 4.12 10.50
N VAL A 29 6.98 3.37 10.09
CA VAL A 29 7.74 2.49 10.98
C VAL A 29 8.75 3.26 11.84
N GLY A 30 9.16 4.45 11.40
CA GLY A 30 10.12 5.33 12.09
C GLY A 30 11.58 4.87 12.02
N LYS A 31 11.88 3.74 11.37
CA LYS A 31 13.23 3.14 11.30
C LYS A 31 13.57 2.74 9.87
N ALA A 32 14.83 2.90 9.48
CA ALA A 32 15.34 2.48 8.16
C ALA A 32 15.66 0.98 8.08
N ARG A 33 15.92 0.33 9.21
CA ARG A 33 16.24 -1.10 9.32
C ARG A 33 15.59 -1.68 10.57
N LEU A 34 15.00 -2.86 10.43
CA LEU A 34 14.57 -3.68 11.56
C LEU A 34 15.73 -4.61 11.92
N VAL A 35 16.19 -4.51 13.16
CA VAL A 35 17.29 -5.32 13.69
C VAL A 35 16.82 -5.98 14.97
N LEU A 36 16.97 -7.29 15.05
CA LEU A 36 16.68 -8.05 16.26
C LEU A 36 17.82 -9.02 16.57
N PRO A 37 18.38 -8.99 17.79
CA PRO A 37 19.36 -9.99 18.22
C PRO A 37 18.69 -11.36 18.40
N LEU A 38 19.36 -12.43 17.94
CA LEU A 38 18.90 -13.81 18.12
C LEU A 38 19.52 -14.49 19.35
N HIS A 39 20.47 -13.83 20.03
CA HIS A 39 21.15 -14.35 21.22
C HIS A 39 21.76 -15.75 21.06
N THR A 40 22.11 -16.14 19.82
CA THR A 40 22.77 -17.40 19.50
C THR A 40 24.07 -17.13 18.78
N ASP A 41 25.12 -17.91 19.06
CA ASP A 41 26.40 -17.93 18.33
C ASP A 41 26.41 -18.99 17.22
N SER A 42 25.52 -19.99 17.31
CA SER A 42 25.38 -21.05 16.32
C SER A 42 24.56 -20.61 15.10
N LEU A 43 25.17 -20.73 13.91
CA LEU A 43 24.56 -20.38 12.64
C LEU A 43 23.39 -21.31 12.27
N ALA A 44 23.40 -22.57 12.72
CA ALA A 44 22.31 -23.50 12.49
C ALA A 44 21.04 -23.10 13.27
N ASN A 45 21.20 -22.72 14.54
CA ASN A 45 20.11 -22.20 15.36
C ASN A 45 19.60 -20.86 14.83
N ALA A 46 20.53 -19.95 14.45
CA ALA A 46 20.17 -18.68 13.84
C ALA A 46 19.32 -18.86 12.57
N ASN A 47 19.64 -19.86 11.75
CA ASN A 47 18.87 -20.18 10.55
C ASN A 47 17.47 -20.72 10.85
N ARG A 48 17.25 -21.40 11.97
CA ARG A 48 15.90 -21.84 12.37
C ARG A 48 15.07 -20.66 12.87
N ASP A 49 15.65 -19.82 13.71
CA ASP A 49 14.93 -18.70 14.32
C ASP A 49 14.72 -17.52 13.37
N LYS A 50 15.62 -17.30 12.39
CA LYS A 50 15.48 -16.19 11.42
C LYS A 50 14.12 -16.21 10.72
N HIS A 51 13.60 -17.38 10.37
CA HIS A 51 12.35 -17.49 9.61
C HIS A 51 11.15 -16.93 10.40
N LYS A 52 11.12 -17.17 11.72
CA LYS A 52 10.08 -16.63 12.60
C LYS A 52 10.14 -15.10 12.66
N HIS A 53 11.35 -14.55 12.82
CA HIS A 53 11.53 -13.11 12.92
C HIS A 53 11.34 -12.39 11.59
N ILE A 54 11.74 -13.00 10.47
CA ILE A 54 11.46 -12.47 9.12
C ILE A 54 9.95 -12.43 8.88
N ALA A 55 9.21 -13.48 9.27
CA ALA A 55 7.76 -13.47 9.14
C ALA A 55 7.11 -12.35 9.96
N ALA A 56 7.55 -12.15 11.21
CA ALA A 56 7.09 -11.05 12.05
C ALA A 56 7.43 -9.67 11.45
N PHE A 57 8.64 -9.48 10.94
CA PHE A 57 9.04 -8.24 10.29
C PHE A 57 8.24 -7.96 9.00
N LYS A 58 7.98 -9.00 8.19
CA LYS A 58 7.11 -8.87 7.00
C LYS A 58 5.69 -8.50 7.39
N ALA A 59 5.14 -9.10 8.45
CA ALA A 59 3.82 -8.74 8.95
C ALA A 59 3.77 -7.28 9.42
N GLN A 60 4.80 -6.81 10.12
CA GLN A 60 4.92 -5.40 10.51
C GLN A 60 4.98 -4.45 9.30
N LEU A 61 5.74 -4.80 8.27
CA LEU A 61 5.79 -4.01 7.03
C LEU A 61 4.46 -4.02 6.28
N ALA A 62 3.76 -5.15 6.23
CA ALA A 62 2.45 -5.26 5.58
C ALA A 62 1.40 -4.39 6.29
N GLN A 63 1.41 -4.37 7.63
CA GLN A 63 0.54 -3.48 8.42
C GLN A 63 0.86 -2.01 8.15
N ALA A 64 2.15 -1.64 8.16
CA ALA A 64 2.57 -0.28 7.85
C ALA A 64 2.20 0.11 6.41
N GLU A 65 2.26 -0.82 5.46
CA GLU A 65 1.83 -0.58 4.07
C GLU A 65 0.31 -0.41 3.97
N ALA A 66 -0.48 -1.22 4.68
CA ALA A 66 -1.93 -1.06 4.76
C ALA A 66 -2.32 0.27 5.43
N GLU A 67 -1.58 0.72 6.44
CA GLU A 67 -1.75 2.04 7.03
C GLU A 67 -1.35 3.16 6.07
N LEU A 68 -0.26 3.00 5.32
CA LEU A 68 0.14 3.96 4.28
C LEU A 68 -0.95 4.09 3.22
N ARG A 69 -1.52 2.96 2.77
CA ARG A 69 -2.61 2.94 1.79
C ARG A 69 -3.88 3.59 2.34
N ARG A 70 -4.16 3.42 3.64
CA ARG A 70 -5.29 4.09 4.31
C ARG A 70 -5.08 5.59 4.49
N LYS A 71 -3.84 6.04 4.76
CA LYS A 71 -3.52 7.44 5.07
C LYS A 71 -3.09 8.28 3.86
N GLY A 72 -2.45 7.67 2.87
CA GLY A 72 -1.75 8.35 1.77
C GLY A 72 -2.55 8.51 0.48
N GLY A 73 -3.84 8.13 0.47
CA GLY A 73 -4.58 7.97 -0.77
C GLY A 73 -4.00 6.83 -1.60
N GLN A 74 -4.85 6.09 -2.28
CA GLN A 74 -4.36 5.12 -3.25
C GLN A 74 -3.46 5.84 -4.28
N PRO A 75 -2.32 5.26 -4.73
CA PRO A 75 -1.69 5.72 -5.96
C PRO A 75 -2.79 5.73 -7.04
N ALA A 76 -2.80 6.74 -7.92
CA ALA A 76 -3.85 6.97 -8.94
C ALA A 76 -4.39 5.62 -9.43
N SER A 77 -5.52 5.23 -8.83
CA SER A 77 -6.07 3.91 -9.08
C SER A 77 -6.64 3.91 -10.48
N PRO A 78 -6.76 2.74 -11.13
CA PRO A 78 -7.52 2.64 -12.38
C PRO A 78 -8.87 3.35 -12.28
N LEU A 79 -9.48 3.31 -11.09
CA LEU A 79 -10.71 4.02 -10.75
C LEU A 79 -10.60 5.56 -10.77
N MET A 80 -9.45 6.13 -10.38
CA MET A 80 -9.19 7.57 -10.43
C MET A 80 -9.00 8.05 -11.87
N GLU A 81 -8.31 7.26 -12.70
CA GLU A 81 -8.18 7.53 -14.14
C GLU A 81 -9.56 7.47 -14.82
N ASP A 82 -10.35 6.44 -14.50
CA ASP A 82 -11.73 6.29 -14.96
C ASP A 82 -12.58 7.51 -14.57
N ALA A 83 -12.48 7.97 -13.31
CA ALA A 83 -13.22 9.16 -12.85
C ALA A 83 -12.85 10.42 -13.65
N LEU A 84 -11.57 10.59 -14.01
CA LEU A 84 -11.13 11.73 -14.82
C LEU A 84 -11.65 11.65 -16.26
N GLN A 85 -11.71 10.45 -16.85
CA GLN A 85 -12.32 10.26 -18.17
C GLN A 85 -13.82 10.57 -18.14
N TRP A 86 -14.53 10.15 -17.09
CA TRP A 86 -15.94 10.50 -16.91
C TRP A 86 -16.16 12.00 -16.73
N ARG A 87 -15.26 12.68 -16.02
CA ARG A 87 -15.30 14.14 -15.91
C ARG A 87 -15.20 14.82 -17.27
N GLU A 88 -14.26 14.39 -18.11
CA GLU A 88 -14.12 14.91 -19.47
C GLU A 88 -15.36 14.64 -20.31
N ALA A 89 -15.92 13.43 -20.23
CA ALA A 89 -17.16 13.08 -20.94
C ALA A 89 -18.36 13.94 -20.48
N ILE A 90 -18.50 14.18 -19.18
CA ILE A 90 -19.57 15.03 -18.62
C ILE A 90 -19.38 16.50 -19.01
N GLN A 91 -18.13 16.97 -19.14
CA GLN A 91 -17.84 18.32 -19.59
C GLN A 91 -18.05 18.49 -21.10
N ALA A 92 -17.88 17.43 -21.89
CA ALA A 92 -18.13 17.41 -23.33
C ALA A 92 -19.62 17.21 -23.68
N ASP A 93 -20.41 16.69 -22.74
CA ASP A 93 -21.86 16.50 -22.86
C ASP A 93 -22.57 17.84 -22.60
N ASP A 94 -22.55 18.71 -23.62
CA ASP A 94 -22.85 20.15 -23.52
C ASP A 94 -24.28 20.46 -23.00
N ASP A 95 -25.28 19.58 -23.22
CA ASP A 95 -26.67 19.83 -22.77
C ASP A 95 -27.58 18.59 -22.60
N GLU A 96 -27.15 17.36 -22.95
CA GLU A 96 -28.05 16.19 -22.99
C GLU A 96 -28.11 15.37 -21.68
N GLY A 97 -27.11 15.49 -20.79
CA GLY A 97 -27.07 14.78 -19.51
C GLY A 97 -26.91 13.26 -19.62
N HIS A 98 -26.64 12.74 -20.81
CA HIS A 98 -26.43 11.32 -21.08
C HIS A 98 -25.21 10.79 -20.33
N ALA A 99 -24.14 11.58 -20.25
CA ALA A 99 -22.93 11.22 -19.53
C ALA A 99 -23.19 11.10 -18.02
N LYS A 100 -24.03 11.98 -17.45
CA LYS A 100 -24.41 11.91 -16.03
C LYS A 100 -25.26 10.68 -15.72
N HIS A 101 -26.21 10.33 -16.60
CA HIS A 101 -27.02 9.13 -16.40
C HIS A 101 -26.18 7.85 -16.54
N ALA A 102 -25.25 7.81 -17.50
CA ALA A 102 -24.33 6.69 -17.65
C ALA A 102 -23.36 6.54 -16.46
N LEU A 103 -22.97 7.67 -15.83
CA LEU A 103 -22.17 7.66 -14.61
C LEU A 103 -22.88 6.95 -13.45
N GLU A 104 -24.21 7.04 -13.34
CA GLU A 104 -24.98 6.36 -12.27
C GLU A 104 -24.80 4.84 -12.33
N TYR A 105 -24.87 4.24 -13.53
CA TYR A 105 -24.63 2.81 -13.71
C TYR A 105 -23.19 2.43 -13.35
N ARG A 106 -22.22 3.28 -13.72
CA ARG A 106 -20.81 3.06 -13.37
C ARG A 106 -20.58 3.16 -11.86
N TYR A 107 -21.22 4.12 -11.20
CA TYR A 107 -21.17 4.26 -9.74
C TYR A 107 -21.70 2.99 -9.04
N GLU A 108 -22.81 2.43 -9.50
CA GLU A 108 -23.35 1.18 -8.94
C GLU A 108 -22.38 -0.01 -9.12
N GLU A 109 -21.72 -0.10 -10.27
CA GLU A 109 -20.75 -1.16 -10.54
C GLU A 109 -19.50 -1.05 -9.64
N VAL A 110 -18.99 0.17 -9.46
CA VAL A 110 -17.91 0.46 -8.52
C VAL A 110 -18.35 0.18 -7.09
N GLN A 111 -19.58 0.53 -6.71
CA GLN A 111 -20.12 0.25 -5.38
C GLN A 111 -20.20 -1.26 -5.12
N ARG A 112 -20.60 -2.07 -6.10
CA ARG A 112 -20.64 -3.54 -5.98
C ARG A 112 -19.25 -4.18 -5.87
N SER A 113 -18.26 -3.62 -6.57
CA SER A 113 -16.93 -4.24 -6.68
C SER A 113 -15.95 -3.75 -5.61
N ASP A 114 -15.97 -2.45 -5.35
CA ASP A 114 -14.98 -1.70 -4.56
C ASP A 114 -15.58 -1.09 -3.28
N GLY A 115 -16.90 -1.15 -3.12
CA GLY A 115 -17.63 -0.69 -1.95
C GLY A 115 -18.11 0.77 -2.05
N PRO A 116 -19.01 1.18 -1.13
CA PRO A 116 -19.69 2.48 -1.19
C PRO A 116 -18.75 3.67 -0.98
N GLU A 117 -17.69 3.52 -0.18
CA GLU A 117 -16.73 4.60 0.09
C GLU A 117 -15.99 5.01 -1.19
N LYS A 118 -15.44 4.04 -1.91
CA LYS A 118 -14.72 4.27 -3.17
C LYS A 118 -15.63 4.75 -4.31
N ALA A 119 -16.85 4.24 -4.38
CA ALA A 119 -17.83 4.72 -5.35
C ALA A 119 -18.17 6.20 -5.14
N GLY A 120 -18.29 6.62 -3.87
CA GLY A 120 -18.47 8.03 -3.50
C GLY A 120 -17.31 8.91 -3.96
N GLU A 121 -16.07 8.50 -3.70
CA GLU A 121 -14.87 9.22 -4.16
C GLU A 121 -14.82 9.32 -5.69
N PHE A 122 -15.10 8.21 -6.39
CA PHE A 122 -15.17 8.16 -7.85
C PHE A 122 -16.19 9.17 -8.42
N ALA A 123 -17.42 9.18 -7.92
CA ALA A 123 -18.46 10.09 -8.40
C ALA A 123 -18.13 11.56 -8.11
N GLN A 124 -17.53 11.86 -6.96
CA GLN A 124 -17.12 13.23 -6.64
C GLN A 124 -16.04 13.75 -7.60
N VAL A 125 -15.09 12.90 -8.00
CA VAL A 125 -14.06 13.27 -8.99
C VAL A 125 -14.67 13.40 -10.39
N ALA A 126 -15.51 12.45 -10.80
CA ALA A 126 -16.19 12.47 -12.10
C ALA A 126 -17.11 13.68 -12.27
N LEU A 127 -17.84 14.08 -11.24
CA LEU A 127 -18.69 15.29 -11.25
C LEU A 127 -17.88 16.59 -11.10
N GLY A 128 -16.57 16.51 -10.89
CA GLY A 128 -15.71 17.68 -10.64
C GLY A 128 -15.92 18.35 -9.29
N LEU A 129 -16.60 17.69 -8.35
CA LEU A 129 -16.86 18.16 -6.98
C LEU A 129 -15.64 18.01 -6.07
N ALA A 130 -14.79 17.03 -6.36
CA ALA A 130 -13.50 16.83 -5.70
C ALA A 130 -12.37 16.96 -6.72
N THR A 131 -11.34 17.76 -6.39
CA THR A 131 -10.07 17.71 -7.12
C THR A 131 -9.23 16.62 -6.48
N PRO A 132 -8.62 15.69 -7.23
CA PRO A 132 -7.75 14.68 -6.66
C PRO A 132 -6.61 15.38 -5.92
N SER A 133 -6.68 15.41 -4.59
CA SER A 133 -5.68 16.06 -3.77
C SER A 133 -4.47 15.14 -3.65
N ALA A 134 -3.70 15.03 -4.72
CA ALA A 134 -2.32 14.60 -4.62
C ALA A 134 -1.54 15.74 -3.96
N ARG A 135 -1.52 15.75 -2.62
CA ARG A 135 -0.61 16.63 -1.88
C ARG A 135 0.53 15.76 -1.33
N TRP A 136 1.66 15.92 -2.03
CA TRP A 136 3.00 15.36 -1.85
C TRP A 136 3.50 15.40 -0.41
#